data_AF-A0A8A3PAN1-F1
#
_entry.id   AF-A0A8A3PAN1-F1
#
_cell.length_a   1.000
_cell.length_b   1.000
_cell.length_c   1.000
_cell.angle_alpha   90.00
_cell.angle_beta   90.00
_cell.angle_gamma   90.00
#
_symmetry.space_group_name_H-M   'P 1'
#
loop_
_entity.id
_entity.type
_entity.pdbx_description
1 polymer ?
#
loop_
_entity_poly.entity_id
_entity_poly.type
_entity_poly.pdbx_seq_one_letter_code
_entity_poly.pdbx_strand_id
1 'polypeptide(L)'
;MADDTRDNNPTPRGPPPGATSPPDHVKTPNKVYEVFHTPPENANALPDGSGQNTAGAHTETPSLGAAMKTVRLQDFTQVHMYPCARESFLTGIGGGFAMGGIRAIFGAPIPKAANWAVGTFVFSAFGAYEFCLYRRRLERAHMKRAVEIIDRKKAEKEAQAEERRKERRRLKEEADKKAEEAAKKSNWKFW
;
A
#
# COMPACT_ATOMS: atom_id res chain seq x y z
N MET A 1 42.43 3.14 1.72
CA MET A 1 41.43 3.42 0.67
C MET A 1 40.07 3.49 1.36
N ALA A 2 39.46 4.67 1.30
CA ALA A 2 38.05 5.03 1.50
C ALA A 2 37.31 4.55 2.77
N ASP A 3 37.31 5.43 3.79
CA ASP A 3 36.19 5.71 4.69
C ASP A 3 35.02 6.31 3.89
N ASP A 4 33.79 5.81 4.05
CA ASP A 4 32.51 6.54 3.85
C ASP A 4 31.30 5.60 4.10
N THR A 5 31.02 5.26 5.36
CA THR A 5 29.69 4.79 5.76
C THR A 5 28.79 6.01 5.97
N ARG A 6 28.20 6.49 4.88
CA ARG A 6 27.27 7.62 4.88
C ARG A 6 25.85 7.16 5.15
N ASP A 7 25.28 7.71 6.22
CA ASP A 7 23.88 7.65 6.62
C ASP A 7 22.89 7.65 5.46
N ASN A 8 21.99 6.66 5.44
CA ASN A 8 20.87 6.60 4.50
C ASN A 8 19.56 6.82 5.27
N ASN A 9 19.31 8.08 5.63
CA ASN A 9 18.01 8.60 6.03
C ASN A 9 17.41 9.35 4.83
N PRO A 10 16.29 8.92 4.22
CA PRO A 10 15.67 9.67 3.15
C PRO A 10 14.75 10.74 3.76
N THR A 11 15.32 11.87 4.18
CA THR A 11 14.51 13.08 4.36
C THR A 11 14.17 13.65 2.97
N PRO A 12 12.88 13.89 2.65
CA PRO A 12 12.51 14.51 1.39
C PRO A 12 13.12 15.91 1.30
N ARG A 13 13.93 16.16 0.26
CA ARG A 13 14.45 17.50 -0.03
C ARG A 13 13.27 18.43 -0.30
N GLY A 14 13.10 19.45 0.55
CA GLY A 14 12.24 20.59 0.24
C GLY A 14 12.79 21.36 -0.98
N PRO A 15 11.94 22.08 -1.71
CA PRO A 15 12.38 22.91 -2.84
C PRO A 15 13.25 24.09 -2.35
N PRO A 16 14.23 24.53 -3.16
CA PRO A 16 15.16 25.61 -2.80
C PRO A 16 14.45 26.97 -2.62
N PRO A 17 15.00 27.88 -1.80
CA PRO A 17 14.36 29.14 -1.46
C PRO A 17 14.43 30.14 -2.63
N GLY A 18 13.28 30.63 -3.11
CA GLY A 18 13.24 31.82 -3.97
C GLY A 18 12.30 31.85 -5.18
N ALA A 19 11.43 30.86 -5.41
CA ALA A 19 10.47 30.91 -6.53
C ALA A 19 9.04 31.24 -6.05
N THR A 20 8.67 32.52 -6.04
CA THR A 20 7.29 32.99 -5.84
C THR A 20 6.53 33.00 -7.17
N SER A 21 6.23 31.83 -7.73
CA SER A 21 5.11 31.66 -8.66
C SER A 21 4.75 30.17 -8.83
N PRO A 22 3.45 29.80 -8.76
CA PRO A 22 3.02 28.45 -9.06
C PRO A 22 3.23 28.15 -10.57
N PRO A 23 3.74 26.96 -10.94
CA PRO A 23 3.89 26.54 -12.34
C PRO A 23 2.54 26.42 -13.06
N ASP A 24 2.53 26.71 -14.37
CA ASP A 24 1.33 26.93 -15.21
C ASP A 24 0.33 25.75 -15.33
N HIS A 25 0.65 24.57 -14.81
CA HIS A 25 -0.24 23.41 -14.83
C HIS A 25 -1.40 23.45 -13.81
N VAL A 26 -1.54 24.53 -13.05
CA VAL A 26 -2.57 24.69 -11.99
C VAL A 26 -3.77 25.57 -12.44
N LYS A 27 -3.78 26.09 -13.68
CA LYS A 27 -4.84 27.02 -14.15
C LYS A 27 -6.12 26.35 -14.67
N THR A 28 -6.25 25.03 -14.67
CA THR A 28 -7.48 24.35 -15.15
C THR A 28 -8.32 23.82 -13.98
N PRO A 29 -9.52 24.37 -13.72
CA PRO A 29 -10.33 24.03 -12.54
C PRO A 29 -11.06 22.68 -12.60
N ASN A 30 -10.92 21.89 -13.67
CA ASN A 30 -11.75 20.70 -13.92
C ASN A 30 -11.01 19.34 -13.86
N LYS A 31 -9.78 19.29 -13.34
CA LYS A 31 -9.03 18.02 -13.12
C LYS A 31 -8.76 17.74 -11.64
N VAL A 32 -9.77 17.86 -10.78
CA VAL A 32 -9.63 17.60 -9.33
C VAL A 32 -9.86 16.11 -8.96
N TYR A 33 -10.17 15.26 -9.93
CA TYR A 33 -10.44 13.83 -9.69
C TYR A 33 -9.74 12.90 -10.69
N GLU A 34 -8.60 13.30 -11.27
CA GLU A 34 -7.65 12.29 -11.71
C GLU A 34 -7.14 11.61 -10.44
N VAL A 35 -7.91 10.60 -10.03
CA VAL A 35 -7.52 9.33 -9.41
C VAL A 35 -6.03 9.34 -9.15
N PHE A 36 -5.65 10.02 -8.06
CA PHE A 36 -4.44 9.68 -7.36
C PHE A 36 -4.71 8.24 -6.96
N HIS A 37 -4.20 7.31 -7.76
CA HIS A 37 -3.89 5.97 -7.33
C HIS A 37 -3.30 6.18 -5.95
N THR A 38 -4.02 5.73 -4.93
CA THR A 38 -3.44 5.59 -3.60
C THR A 38 -2.05 5.01 -3.83
N PRO A 39 -0.97 5.72 -3.44
CA PRO A 39 0.37 5.17 -3.63
C PRO A 39 0.33 3.73 -3.12
N PRO A 40 0.83 2.75 -3.89
CA PRO A 40 0.66 1.35 -3.54
C PRO A 40 1.10 1.18 -2.08
N GLU A 41 0.24 0.58 -1.26
CA GLU A 41 0.44 0.48 0.19
C GLU A 41 1.81 -0.13 0.56
N ASN A 42 2.43 -0.84 -0.38
CA ASN A 42 3.84 -1.18 -0.37
C ASN A 42 4.39 -1.38 -1.79
N ALA A 43 5.71 -1.29 -1.96
CA ALA A 43 6.42 -1.62 -3.20
C ALA A 43 6.37 -3.12 -3.58
N ASN A 44 5.61 -3.93 -2.83
CA ASN A 44 5.46 -5.38 -3.01
C ASN A 44 4.00 -5.78 -3.29
N ALA A 45 3.15 -4.79 -3.66
CA ALA A 45 1.76 -5.02 -3.97
C ALA A 45 1.73 -5.63 -5.37
N LEU A 46 1.52 -6.94 -5.38
CA LEU A 46 1.22 -7.68 -6.59
C LEU A 46 0.02 -7.00 -7.30
N PRO A 47 0.05 -6.76 -8.62
CA PRO A 47 -1.08 -6.17 -9.34
C PRO A 47 -2.35 -6.98 -9.04
N ASP A 48 -3.50 -6.30 -9.03
CA ASP A 48 -4.84 -6.80 -8.61
C ASP A 48 -5.34 -8.09 -9.32
N GLY A 49 -4.52 -8.76 -10.13
CA GLY A 49 -4.78 -10.06 -10.75
C GLY A 49 -3.73 -11.15 -10.50
N SER A 50 -2.66 -10.92 -9.73
CA SER A 50 -1.54 -11.88 -9.57
C SER A 50 -1.72 -12.90 -8.43
N GLY A 51 -2.98 -13.27 -8.19
CA GLY A 51 -3.38 -14.22 -7.15
C GLY A 51 -4.91 -14.35 -7.04
N GLN A 52 -5.63 -13.50 -7.76
CA GLN A 52 -7.04 -13.70 -8.05
C GLN A 52 -7.14 -14.58 -9.30
N ASN A 53 -7.46 -15.85 -9.08
CA ASN A 53 -7.96 -16.71 -10.14
C ASN A 53 -9.14 -15.99 -10.82
N THR A 54 -9.13 -15.97 -12.15
CA THR A 54 -10.20 -15.50 -13.03
C THR A 54 -11.45 -16.38 -12.94
N ALA A 55 -12.05 -16.46 -11.76
CA ALA A 55 -13.39 -16.99 -11.53
C ALA A 55 -13.97 -16.24 -10.33
N GLY A 56 -14.72 -15.18 -10.62
CA GLY A 56 -15.40 -14.40 -9.60
C GLY A 56 -16.31 -15.26 -8.71
N ALA A 57 -16.55 -14.74 -7.50
CA ALA A 57 -17.60 -15.15 -6.57
C ALA A 57 -17.49 -16.57 -5.96
N HIS A 58 -17.00 -16.66 -4.72
CA HIS A 58 -17.88 -16.84 -3.55
C HIS A 58 -17.06 -16.91 -2.26
N THR A 59 -17.54 -16.25 -1.22
CA THR A 59 -17.16 -16.52 0.17
C THR A 59 -17.70 -17.88 0.57
N GLU A 60 -16.92 -18.95 0.35
CA GLU A 60 -17.17 -20.22 1.02
C GLU A 60 -15.92 -20.64 1.79
N THR A 61 -16.14 -20.93 3.07
CA THR A 61 -15.14 -21.38 4.04
C THR A 61 -14.42 -22.62 3.49
N PRO A 62 -13.12 -22.53 3.17
CA PRO A 62 -12.43 -23.66 2.56
C PRO A 62 -12.28 -24.76 3.61
N SER A 63 -13.00 -25.87 3.42
CA SER A 63 -12.67 -27.12 4.10
C SER A 63 -11.22 -27.49 3.75
N LEU A 64 -10.48 -27.98 4.74
CA LEU A 64 -9.03 -28.24 4.64
C LEU A 64 -8.68 -29.18 3.47
N GLY A 65 -9.62 -30.02 3.02
CA GLY A 65 -9.46 -30.89 1.85
C GLY A 65 -9.62 -30.18 0.50
N ALA A 66 -10.39 -29.08 0.43
CA ALA A 66 -10.51 -28.26 -0.78
C ALA A 66 -9.30 -27.34 -0.96
N ALA A 67 -8.75 -26.81 0.14
CA ALA A 67 -7.54 -25.98 0.13
C ALA A 67 -6.31 -26.71 -0.44
N MET A 68 -6.16 -28.01 -0.18
CA MET A 68 -5.07 -28.81 -0.76
C MET A 68 -5.24 -29.07 -2.26
N LYS A 69 -6.47 -29.07 -2.79
CA LYS A 69 -6.73 -29.24 -4.24
C LYS A 69 -6.63 -27.94 -5.02
N THR A 70 -6.77 -26.79 -4.37
CA THR A 70 -6.59 -25.47 -4.98
C THR A 70 -5.13 -25.02 -5.05
N VAL A 71 -4.21 -25.67 -4.33
CA VAL A 71 -2.75 -25.44 -4.51
C VAL A 71 -2.31 -26.19 -5.78
N ARG A 72 -2.54 -25.59 -6.96
CA ARG A 72 -2.21 -26.20 -8.25
C ARG A 72 -0.71 -26.07 -8.52
N LEU A 73 -0.16 -26.99 -9.32
CA LEU A 73 1.21 -26.91 -9.86
C LEU A 73 1.49 -25.59 -10.62
N GLN A 74 0.45 -24.95 -11.20
CA GLN A 74 0.55 -23.59 -11.72
C GLN A 74 0.88 -22.55 -10.64
N ASP A 75 0.34 -22.66 -9.43
CA ASP A 75 0.68 -21.76 -8.33
C ASP A 75 2.14 -21.93 -7.92
N PHE A 76 2.71 -23.14 -8.01
CA PHE A 76 4.15 -23.34 -7.82
C PHE A 76 5.01 -22.65 -8.87
N THR A 77 4.52 -22.51 -10.11
CA THR A 77 5.22 -21.69 -11.11
C THR A 77 5.12 -20.20 -10.82
N GLN A 78 4.08 -19.73 -10.12
CA GLN A 78 3.98 -18.35 -9.64
C GLN A 78 4.48 -18.14 -8.20
N VAL A 79 4.88 -19.20 -7.49
CA VAL A 79 5.39 -19.12 -6.11
C VAL A 79 6.57 -18.15 -6.00
N HIS A 80 7.44 -18.07 -7.02
CA HIS A 80 8.56 -17.13 -7.04
C HIS A 80 8.14 -15.65 -7.20
N MET A 81 6.93 -15.38 -7.70
CA MET A 81 6.37 -14.03 -7.76
C MET A 81 5.86 -13.60 -6.39
N TYR A 82 5.53 -14.53 -5.50
CA TYR A 82 5.18 -14.18 -4.12
C TYR A 82 6.44 -13.72 -3.37
N PRO A 83 6.49 -12.44 -2.94
CA PRO A 83 7.67 -11.87 -2.30
C PRO A 83 8.13 -12.64 -1.05
N CYS A 84 7.23 -13.20 -0.23
CA CYS A 84 7.63 -14.01 0.93
C CYS A 84 8.33 -15.32 0.55
N ALA A 85 7.90 -15.98 -0.53
CA ALA A 85 8.52 -17.23 -0.96
C ALA A 85 9.89 -16.95 -1.61
N ARG A 86 9.99 -15.89 -2.41
CA ARG A 86 11.27 -15.44 -2.99
C ARG A 86 12.28 -15.09 -1.91
N GLU A 87 11.88 -14.32 -0.90
CA GLU A 87 12.76 -13.92 0.19
C GLU A 87 13.17 -15.14 1.04
N SER A 88 12.25 -16.08 1.32
CA SER A 88 12.58 -17.32 2.03
C SER A 88 13.53 -18.23 1.26
N PHE A 89 13.42 -18.32 -0.06
CA PHE A 89 14.35 -19.11 -0.86
C PHE A 89 15.73 -18.46 -0.93
N LEU A 90 15.81 -17.13 -1.09
CA LEU A 90 17.10 -16.43 -1.12
C LEU A 90 17.81 -16.50 0.24
N THR A 91 17.09 -16.30 1.33
CA THR A 91 17.62 -16.47 2.70
C THR A 91 17.98 -17.92 2.99
N GLY A 92 17.15 -18.87 2.52
CA GLY A 92 17.41 -20.29 2.61
C GLY A 92 18.69 -20.70 1.90
N ILE A 93 18.88 -20.27 0.64
CA ILE A 93 20.08 -20.55 -0.15
C ILE A 93 21.31 -19.98 0.56
N GLY A 94 21.23 -18.75 1.06
CA GLY A 94 22.30 -18.13 1.85
C GLY A 94 22.64 -18.94 3.11
N GLY A 95 21.64 -19.38 3.87
CA GLY A 95 21.84 -20.20 5.07
C GLY A 95 22.37 -21.61 4.77
N GLY A 96 21.91 -22.21 3.67
CA GLY A 96 22.38 -23.50 3.16
C GLY A 96 23.86 -23.45 2.78
N PHE A 97 24.27 -22.45 1.98
CA PHE A 97 25.67 -22.26 1.60
C PHE A 97 26.55 -21.87 2.79
N ALA A 98 26.06 -21.05 3.73
CA ALA A 98 26.81 -20.69 4.92
C ALA A 98 27.13 -21.94 5.77
N MET A 99 26.12 -22.72 6.13
CA MET A 99 26.32 -23.93 6.95
C MET A 99 27.03 -25.05 6.21
N GLY A 100 26.73 -25.24 4.91
CA GLY A 100 27.44 -26.19 4.05
C GLY A 100 28.91 -25.84 3.88
N GLY A 101 29.20 -24.55 3.65
CA GLY A 101 30.55 -24.02 3.50
C GLY A 101 31.37 -24.11 4.78
N ILE A 102 30.80 -23.73 5.93
CA ILE A 102 31.43 -23.92 7.24
C ILE A 102 31.76 -25.41 7.42
N ARG A 103 30.82 -26.32 7.17
CA ARG A 103 31.06 -27.75 7.36
C ARG A 103 32.12 -28.32 6.41
N ALA A 104 32.20 -27.81 5.19
CA ALA A 104 33.23 -28.18 4.22
C ALA A 104 34.64 -27.75 4.67
N ILE A 105 34.78 -26.54 5.24
CA ILE A 105 36.07 -26.04 5.77
C ILE A 105 36.51 -26.87 6.98
N PHE A 106 35.58 -27.30 7.83
CA PHE A 106 35.86 -28.16 8.99
C PHE A 106 36.14 -29.65 8.64
N GLY A 107 36.37 -29.97 7.37
CA GLY A 107 36.80 -31.30 6.93
C GLY A 107 35.70 -32.35 6.90
N ALA A 108 34.42 -31.96 6.90
CA ALA A 108 33.34 -32.92 6.76
C ALA A 108 33.31 -33.52 5.34
N PRO A 109 33.02 -34.82 5.18
CA PRO A 109 32.91 -35.43 3.86
C PRO A 109 31.76 -34.80 3.07
N ILE A 110 31.99 -34.55 1.78
CA ILE A 110 31.08 -33.91 0.83
C ILE A 110 29.61 -34.37 0.99
N PRO A 111 29.28 -35.67 1.04
CA PRO A 111 27.88 -36.10 1.19
C PRO A 111 27.24 -35.70 2.52
N LYS A 112 28.01 -35.65 3.62
CA LYS A 112 27.51 -35.23 4.93
C LYS A 112 27.34 -33.71 4.98
N ALA A 113 28.24 -32.95 4.36
CA ALA A 113 28.11 -31.50 4.25
C ALA A 113 26.89 -31.10 3.40
N ALA A 114 26.64 -31.80 2.29
CA ALA A 114 25.47 -31.57 1.44
C ALA A 114 24.15 -31.85 2.16
N ASN A 115 24.04 -32.96 2.90
CA ASN A 115 22.84 -33.26 3.67
C ASN A 115 22.54 -32.19 4.75
N TRP A 116 23.60 -31.67 5.39
CA TRP A 116 23.47 -30.56 6.33
C TRP A 116 23.07 -29.25 5.65
N ALA A 117 23.64 -28.94 4.49
CA ALA A 117 23.28 -27.76 3.71
C ALA A 117 21.81 -27.78 3.25
N VAL A 118 21.32 -28.93 2.77
CA VAL A 118 19.91 -29.11 2.40
C VAL A 118 19.02 -29.01 3.64
N GLY A 119 19.43 -29.60 4.77
CA GLY A 119 18.70 -29.49 6.03
C GLY A 119 18.55 -28.06 6.52
N THR A 120 19.63 -27.28 6.48
CA THR A 120 19.60 -25.86 6.89
C THR A 120 18.86 -25.01 5.88
N PHE A 121 19.00 -25.28 4.59
CA PHE A 121 18.21 -24.63 3.53
C PHE A 121 16.71 -24.77 3.78
N VAL A 122 16.22 -26.01 3.97
CA VAL A 122 14.80 -26.26 4.18
C VAL A 122 14.31 -25.61 5.47
N PHE A 123 15.04 -25.79 6.57
CA PHE A 123 14.65 -25.23 7.87
C PHE A 123 14.59 -23.69 7.86
N SER A 124 15.62 -23.05 7.30
CA SER A 124 15.68 -21.59 7.21
C SER A 124 14.65 -21.04 6.23
N ALA A 125 14.39 -21.71 5.09
CA ALA A 125 13.33 -21.32 4.17
C ALA A 125 11.94 -21.37 4.85
N PHE A 126 11.61 -22.46 5.55
CA PHE A 126 10.34 -22.54 6.28
C PHE A 126 10.23 -21.47 7.38
N GLY A 127 11.28 -21.27 8.17
CA GLY A 127 11.30 -20.25 9.21
C GLY A 127 11.13 -18.83 8.68
N ALA A 128 11.86 -18.49 7.62
CA ALA A 128 11.76 -17.18 6.96
C ALA A 128 10.38 -16.97 6.32
N TYR A 129 9.78 -18.01 5.75
CA TYR A 129 8.45 -17.95 5.15
C TYR A 129 7.37 -17.64 6.20
N GLU A 130 7.33 -18.40 7.29
CA GLU A 130 6.38 -18.15 8.38
C GLU A 130 6.61 -16.78 9.03
N PHE A 131 7.86 -16.36 9.16
CA PHE A 131 8.20 -15.04 9.69
C PHE A 131 7.70 -13.91 8.78
N CYS A 132 7.88 -14.02 7.46
CA CYS A 132 7.36 -13.03 6.50
C CYS A 132 5.83 -12.96 6.55
N LEU A 133 5.16 -14.12 6.63
CA LEU A 133 3.70 -14.19 6.76
C LEU A 133 3.22 -13.58 8.08
N TYR A 134 3.94 -13.80 9.18
CA TYR A 134 3.62 -13.23 10.48
C TYR A 134 3.77 -11.71 10.48
N ARG A 135 4.90 -11.19 9.99
CA ARG A 135 5.12 -9.74 9.85
C ARG A 135 4.04 -9.07 9.02
N ARG A 136 3.69 -9.66 7.87
CA ARG A 136 2.61 -9.12 7.02
C ARG A 136 1.25 -9.13 7.69
N ARG A 137 0.95 -10.14 8.51
CA ARG A 137 -0.29 -10.17 9.29
C ARG A 137 -0.33 -9.02 10.30
N LEU A 138 0.80 -8.72 10.95
CA LEU A 138 0.92 -7.59 11.86
C LEU A 138 0.80 -6.25 11.12
N GLU A 139 1.54 -6.04 10.03
CA GLU A 139 1.50 -4.81 9.24
C GLU A 139 0.08 -4.50 8.75
N ARG A 140 -0.63 -5.50 8.22
CA ARG A 140 -2.04 -5.35 7.81
C ARG A 140 -2.95 -5.01 8.99
N ALA A 141 -2.72 -5.58 10.17
CA ALA A 141 -3.51 -5.27 11.36
C ALA A 141 -3.31 -3.80 11.80
N HIS A 142 -2.09 -3.26 11.65
CA HIS A 142 -1.80 -1.86 11.94
C HIS A 142 -2.38 -0.92 10.88
N MET A 143 -2.29 -1.28 9.60
CA MET A 143 -2.84 -0.49 8.48
C MET A 143 -4.36 -0.34 8.58
N LYS A 144 -5.10 -1.39 8.95
CA LYS A 144 -6.55 -1.33 9.16
C LYS A 144 -6.96 -0.25 10.16
N ARG A 145 -6.24 -0.16 11.29
CA ARG A 145 -6.50 0.85 12.32
C ARG A 145 -6.22 2.26 11.81
N ALA A 146 -5.18 2.44 11.02
CA ALA A 146 -4.84 3.74 10.43
C ALA A 146 -5.90 4.18 9.41
N VAL A 147 -6.36 3.27 8.55
CA VAL A 147 -7.41 3.53 7.56
C VAL A 147 -8.73 3.89 8.23
N GLU A 148 -9.14 3.17 9.28
CA GLU A 148 -10.37 3.48 10.04
C GLU A 148 -10.36 4.90 10.61
N ILE A 149 -9.21 5.38 11.10
CA ILE A 149 -9.07 6.75 11.62
C ILE A 149 -9.15 7.78 10.49
N ILE A 150 -8.50 7.50 9.35
CA ILE A 150 -8.51 8.39 8.19
C ILE A 150 -9.92 8.49 7.61
N ASP A 151 -10.63 7.37 7.47
CA ASP A 151 -11.98 7.32 6.93
C ASP A 151 -12.98 8.07 7.81
N ARG A 152 -12.89 7.92 9.14
CA ARG A 152 -13.71 8.70 10.09
C ARG A 152 -13.47 10.21 9.93
N LYS A 153 -12.20 10.63 9.88
CA LYS A 153 -11.87 12.06 9.71
C LYS A 153 -12.28 12.59 8.34
N LYS A 154 -12.22 11.76 7.29
CA LYS A 154 -12.65 12.13 5.95
C LYS A 154 -14.16 12.33 5.91
N ALA A 155 -14.93 11.41 6.49
CA ALA A 155 -16.38 11.53 6.59
C ALA A 155 -16.81 12.79 7.38
N GLU A 156 -16.15 13.09 8.51
CA GLU A 156 -16.42 14.32 9.28
C GLU A 156 -16.11 15.59 8.48
N LYS A 157 -14.98 15.62 7.76
CA LYS A 157 -14.61 16.77 6.91
C LYS A 157 -15.56 16.94 5.74
N GLU A 158 -16.00 15.85 5.11
CA GLU A 158 -16.97 15.87 4.02
C GLU A 158 -18.33 16.39 4.49
N ALA A 159 -18.81 15.93 5.66
CA ALA A 159 -20.03 16.43 6.28
C ALA A 159 -19.95 17.93 6.59
N GLN A 160 -18.87 18.40 7.22
CA GLN A 160 -18.66 19.83 7.47
C GLN A 160 -18.56 20.66 6.18
N ALA A 161 -17.96 20.10 5.12
CA ALA A 161 -17.90 20.77 3.82
C ALA A 161 -19.29 20.86 3.16
N GLU A 162 -20.14 19.84 3.32
CA GLU A 162 -21.51 19.86 2.84
C GLU A 162 -22.36 20.89 3.61
N GLU A 163 -22.23 20.96 4.93
CA GLU A 163 -22.91 21.95 5.76
C GLU A 163 -22.53 23.38 5.38
N ARG A 164 -21.23 23.68 5.26
CA ARG A 164 -20.76 24.99 4.78
C ARG A 164 -21.28 25.34 3.38
N ARG A 165 -21.43 24.34 2.51
CA ARG A 165 -22.02 24.54 1.17
C ARG A 165 -23.52 24.87 1.26
N LYS A 166 -24.26 24.24 2.17
CA LYS A 166 -25.69 24.50 2.41
C LYS A 166 -25.90 25.89 3.02
N GLU A 167 -25.11 26.28 4.02
CA GLU A 167 -25.18 27.62 4.61
C GLU A 167 -24.89 28.72 3.58
N ARG A 168 -23.86 28.53 2.75
CA ARG A 168 -23.55 29.48 1.67
C ARG A 168 -24.67 29.61 0.64
N ARG A 169 -25.43 28.54 0.37
CA ARG A 169 -26.62 28.60 -0.50
C ARG A 169 -27.74 29.40 0.15
N ARG A 170 -28.03 29.13 1.43
CA ARG A 170 -29.08 29.86 2.19
C ARG A 170 -28.79 31.37 2.27
N LEU A 171 -27.55 31.76 2.57
CA LEU A 171 -27.17 33.18 2.63
C LEU A 171 -27.31 33.90 1.28
N LYS A 172 -27.05 33.20 0.16
CA LYS A 172 -27.28 33.76 -1.18
C LYS A 172 -28.76 33.95 -1.47
N GLU A 173 -29.59 32.95 -1.16
CA GLU A 173 -31.04 33.04 -1.34
C GLU A 173 -31.65 34.20 -0.52
N GLU A 174 -31.16 34.43 0.70
CA GLU A 174 -31.59 35.58 1.52
C GLU A 174 -31.12 36.93 0.95
N ALA A 175 -29.90 37.00 0.40
CA ALA A 175 -29.39 38.20 -0.25
C ALA A 175 -30.16 38.52 -1.53
N ASP A 176 -30.46 37.51 -2.35
CA ASP A 176 -31.23 37.65 -3.59
C ASP A 176 -32.66 38.11 -3.29
N LYS A 177 -33.33 37.54 -2.27
CA LYS A 177 -34.65 38.00 -1.81
C LYS A 177 -34.64 39.47 -1.36
N LYS A 178 -33.64 39.89 -0.58
CA LYS A 178 -33.50 41.29 -0.14
C LYS A 178 -33.24 42.22 -1.31
N ALA A 179 -32.46 41.79 -2.30
CA ALA A 179 -32.22 42.56 -3.52
C ALA A 179 -33.49 42.70 -4.38
N GLU A 180 -34.29 41.63 -4.52
CA GLU A 180 -35.59 41.68 -5.19
C GLU A 180 -36.57 42.62 -4.48
N GLU A 181 -36.64 42.57 -3.15
CA GLU A 181 -37.49 43.48 -2.38
C GLU A 181 -37.04 44.94 -2.51
N ALA A 182 -35.73 45.20 -2.51
CA ALA A 182 -35.18 46.54 -2.74
C ALA A 182 -35.48 47.03 -4.16
N ALA A 183 -35.36 46.17 -5.17
CA ALA A 183 -35.69 46.49 -6.55
C ALA A 183 -37.19 46.75 -6.75
N LYS A 184 -38.07 45.98 -6.10
CA LYS A 184 -39.52 46.23 -6.11
C LYS A 184 -39.86 47.58 -5.44
N LYS A 185 -39.22 47.90 -4.31
CA LYS A 185 -39.39 49.18 -3.61
C LYS A 185 -38.88 50.38 -4.40
N SER A 186 -37.78 50.26 -5.15
CA SER A 186 -37.28 51.35 -6.00
C SER A 186 -38.15 51.57 -7.23
N ASN A 187 -38.68 50.49 -7.84
CA ASN A 187 -39.58 50.59 -9.00
C ASN A 187 -40.92 51.26 -8.63
N TRP A 188 -41.48 50.98 -7.45
CA TRP A 188 -42.74 51.60 -6.99
C TRP A 188 -42.60 53.08 -6.62
N LYS A 189 -41.38 53.58 -6.36
CA LYS A 189 -41.13 55.02 -6.10
C LYS A 189 -40.98 55.85 -7.38
N PHE A 190 -40.83 55.21 -8.54
CA PHE A 190 -40.62 55.89 -9.82
C PHE A 190 -41.94 56.16 -10.57
N TRP A 191 -43.06 55.60 -10.10
CA TRP A 191 -44.41 55.80 -10.63
C TRP A 191 -45.24 56.66 -9.67
#